data_AF-A0A2V8T738-F1
#
_entry.id   AF-A0A2V8T738-F1
#
_cell.length_a   1.000
_cell.length_b   1.000
_cell.length_c   1.000
_cell.angle_alpha   90.00
_cell.angle_beta   90.00
_cell.angle_gamma   90.00
#
_symmetry.space_group_name_H-M   'P 1'
#
loop_
_entity.id
_entity.type
_entity.pdbx_description
1 polymer ?
#
loop_
_entity_poly.entity_id
_entity_poly.type
_entity_poly.pdbx_seq_one_letter_code
_entity_poly.pdbx_strand_id
1 'polypeptide(L)'
;MIVKVAAIQAGPVYLDLEGSVSKALSLINEAASLGAKLVVFPETWLPGYPAWLDCCGDVALWDHEPTKKVFARLMENSVVVPGPVTEMLGAAAREHRLVGAERCTTRC
;
A
#
# COMPACT_ATOMS: atom_id res chain seq x y z
N MET A 1 -23.46 12.21 16.24
CA MET A 1 -23.02 11.88 14.86
C MET A 1 -22.52 10.45 14.85
N ILE A 2 -22.97 9.62 13.90
CA ILE A 2 -22.46 8.26 13.70
C ILE A 2 -21.59 8.29 12.44
N VAL A 3 -20.36 7.81 12.54
CA VAL A 3 -19.40 7.72 11.42
C VAL A 3 -19.20 6.26 11.08
N LYS A 4 -19.41 5.89 9.82
CA LYS A 4 -19.10 4.54 9.32
C LYS A 4 -17.64 4.49 8.86
N VAL A 5 -16.90 3.49 9.31
CA VAL A 5 -15.49 3.30 9.01
C VAL A 5 -15.29 1.94 8.33
N ALA A 6 -14.38 1.86 7.38
CA ALA A 6 -13.96 0.60 6.75
C ALA A 6 -12.49 0.32 7.07
N ALA A 7 -12.23 -0.86 7.62
CA ALA A 7 -10.90 -1.41 7.75
C ALA A 7 -10.69 -2.43 6.63
N ILE A 8 -9.71 -2.18 5.76
CA ILE A 8 -9.43 -3.07 4.63
C ILE A 8 -8.64 -4.28 5.12
N GLN A 9 -9.21 -5.47 4.94
CA GLN A 9 -8.53 -6.75 5.18
C GLN A 9 -8.32 -7.48 3.85
N ALA A 10 -7.33 -7.02 3.10
CA ALA A 10 -6.92 -7.62 1.83
C ALA A 10 -5.40 -7.53 1.68
N GLY A 11 -4.78 -8.47 0.97
CA GLY A 11 -3.37 -8.34 0.56
C GLY A 11 -3.21 -7.37 -0.62
N PRO A 12 -2.05 -6.73 -0.79
CA PRO A 12 -1.73 -5.96 -1.99
C PRO A 12 -1.45 -6.88 -3.19
N VAL A 13 -1.17 -6.29 -4.35
CA VAL A 13 -0.51 -7.03 -5.44
C VAL A 13 0.98 -7.00 -5.13
N TYR A 14 1.49 -8.09 -4.56
CA TYR A 14 2.77 -8.11 -3.87
C TYR A 14 3.94 -7.67 -4.77
N LEU A 15 4.70 -6.66 -4.33
CA LEU A 15 5.84 -6.09 -5.07
C LEU A 15 5.47 -5.59 -6.48
N ASP A 16 4.22 -5.16 -6.64
CA ASP A 16 3.68 -4.47 -7.82
C ASP A 16 2.92 -3.25 -7.34
N LEU A 17 3.55 -2.08 -7.45
CA LEU A 17 2.96 -0.82 -7.02
C LEU A 17 1.73 -0.45 -7.83
N GLU A 18 1.78 -0.61 -9.15
CA GLU A 18 0.69 -0.22 -10.04
C GLU A 18 -0.54 -1.10 -9.80
N GLY A 19 -0.34 -2.42 -9.74
CA GLY A 19 -1.40 -3.38 -9.40
C GLY A 19 -2.00 -3.10 -8.02
N SER A 20 -1.17 -2.76 -7.04
CA SER A 20 -1.62 -2.45 -5.68
C SER A 20 -2.41 -1.14 -5.61
N VAL A 21 -1.97 -0.09 -6.31
CA VAL A 21 -2.70 1.18 -6.39
C VAL A 21 -4.06 0.99 -7.07
N SER A 22 -4.10 0.25 -8.19
CA SER A 22 -5.36 -0.09 -8.86
C SER A 22 -6.32 -0.81 -7.90
N LYS A 23 -5.80 -1.78 -7.13
CA LYS A 23 -6.57 -2.50 -6.11
C LYS A 23 -7.03 -1.57 -4.97
N ALA A 24 -6.18 -0.67 -4.47
CA ALA A 24 -6.55 0.29 -3.43
C ALA A 24 -7.71 1.17 -3.88
N LEU A 25 -7.66 1.72 -5.10
CA LEU A 25 -8.73 2.54 -5.66
C LEU A 25 -10.05 1.78 -5.74
N SER A 26 -10.02 0.52 -6.18
CA SER A 26 -11.22 -0.32 -6.21
C SER A 26 -11.82 -0.54 -4.82
N LEU A 27 -10.98 -0.81 -3.80
CA LEU A 27 -11.42 -1.04 -2.42
C LEU A 27 -11.95 0.24 -1.76
N ILE A 28 -11.35 1.39 -2.07
CA ILE A 28 -11.84 2.70 -1.62
C ILE A 28 -13.23 2.97 -2.19
N ASN A 29 -13.43 2.71 -3.49
CA ASN A 29 -14.72 2.87 -4.16
C ASN A 29 -15.79 1.94 -3.55
N GLU A 30 -15.44 0.69 -3.28
CA GLU A 30 -16.33 -0.26 -2.63
C GLU A 30 -16.73 0.22 -1.22
N ALA A 31 -15.77 0.61 -0.38
CA ALA A 31 -16.03 1.13 0.95
C ALA A 31 -16.90 2.40 0.92
N ALA A 32 -16.65 3.30 -0.04
CA ALA A 32 -17.46 4.49 -0.26
C ALA A 32 -18.91 4.14 -0.61
N SER A 33 -19.12 3.14 -1.48
CA SER A 33 -20.45 2.67 -1.87
C SER A 33 -21.27 2.11 -0.70
N LEU A 34 -20.58 1.55 0.30
CA LEU A 34 -21.17 1.08 1.56
C LEU A 34 -21.40 2.21 2.58
N GLY A 35 -21.06 3.44 2.23
CA GLY A 35 -21.27 4.64 3.04
C GLY A 35 -20.18 4.92 4.07
N ALA A 36 -18.99 4.32 3.92
CA ALA A 36 -17.84 4.66 4.77
C ALA A 36 -17.48 6.15 4.63
N LYS A 37 -16.87 6.70 5.70
CA LYS A 37 -16.33 8.07 5.78
C LYS A 37 -14.83 8.11 6.11
N LEU A 38 -14.29 6.97 6.54
CA LEU A 38 -12.88 6.74 6.77
C LEU A 38 -12.55 5.33 6.25
N VAL A 39 -11.48 5.22 5.47
CA VAL A 39 -10.93 3.94 4.99
C VAL A 39 -9.49 3.84 5.47
N VAL A 40 -9.16 2.73 6.11
CA VAL A 40 -7.81 2.46 6.61
C VAL A 40 -7.26 1.19 5.98
N PHE A 41 -6.00 1.24 5.56
CA PHE A 41 -5.26 0.10 5.02
C PHE A 41 -4.32 -0.49 6.07
N PRO A 42 -3.93 -1.77 5.92
CA PRO A 42 -2.90 -2.38 6.75
C PRO A 42 -1.54 -1.67 6.68
N GLU A 43 -0.64 -2.05 7.57
CA GLU A 43 0.72 -1.53 7.59
C GLU A 43 1.51 -1.89 6.32
N THR A 44 2.25 -0.91 5.78
CA THR A 44 3.14 -1.06 4.60
C THR A 44 2.47 -1.73 3.40
N TRP A 45 1.20 -1.41 3.18
CA TRP A 45 0.38 -2.11 2.19
C TRP A 45 0.83 -1.83 0.76
N LEU A 46 1.32 -0.62 0.45
CA LEU A 46 1.94 -0.30 -0.84
C LEU A 46 3.47 -0.39 -0.80
N PRO A 47 4.12 -1.20 -1.67
CA PRO A 47 3.55 -2.26 -2.55
C PRO A 47 3.36 -3.60 -1.82
N GLY A 48 3.65 -3.64 -0.52
CA GLY A 48 3.51 -4.79 0.34
C GLY A 48 4.59 -4.86 1.40
N TYR A 49 4.23 -5.40 2.56
CA TYR A 49 5.14 -5.61 3.67
C TYR A 49 6.26 -6.56 3.25
N PRO A 50 7.53 -6.28 3.58
CA PRO A 50 8.66 -7.12 3.22
C PRO A 50 8.72 -8.43 4.03
N ALA A 51 7.75 -9.32 3.82
CA ALA A 51 7.55 -10.54 4.60
C ALA A 51 8.73 -11.52 4.53
N TRP A 52 9.61 -11.39 3.52
CA TRP A 52 10.83 -12.20 3.46
C TRP A 52 11.75 -11.95 4.65
N LEU A 53 11.71 -10.76 5.26
CA LEU A 53 12.52 -10.44 6.45
C LEU A 53 12.20 -11.36 7.64
N ASP A 54 10.94 -11.78 7.77
CA ASP A 54 10.47 -12.61 8.87
C ASP A 54 10.48 -14.10 8.53
N CYS A 55 10.29 -14.43 7.25
CA CYS A 55 10.08 -15.80 6.80
C CYS A 55 11.34 -16.49 6.26
N CYS A 56 12.40 -15.75 5.95
CA CYS A 56 13.61 -16.30 5.32
C CYS A 56 14.83 -16.11 6.24
N GLY A 57 15.55 -17.19 6.57
CA GLY A 57 16.73 -17.13 7.44
C GLY A 57 17.96 -16.48 6.80
N ASP A 58 18.05 -16.50 5.47
CA ASP A 58 19.24 -16.06 4.72
C ASP A 58 19.26 -14.55 4.41
N VAL A 59 18.29 -13.78 4.92
CA VAL A 59 18.13 -12.35 4.58
C VAL A 59 19.25 -11.45 5.09
N ALA A 60 20.01 -11.91 6.08
CA ALA A 60 21.12 -11.16 6.68
C ALA A 60 22.50 -11.63 6.18
N LEU A 61 22.56 -12.53 5.20
CA LEU A 61 23.82 -12.97 4.63
C LEU A 61 24.51 -11.84 3.86
N TRP A 62 25.82 -11.70 4.09
CA TRP A 62 26.64 -10.73 3.38
C TRP A 62 26.65 -11.01 1.87
N ASP A 63 26.47 -9.96 1.07
CA ASP A 63 26.55 -9.99 -0.40
C ASP A 63 25.61 -11.02 -1.07
N HIS A 64 24.51 -11.40 -0.40
CA HIS A 64 23.61 -12.45 -0.88
C HIS A 64 22.72 -11.98 -2.05
N GLU A 65 22.95 -12.53 -3.23
CA GLU A 65 22.27 -12.14 -4.47
C GLU A 65 20.74 -12.23 -4.43
N PRO A 66 20.11 -13.32 -3.95
CA PRO A 66 18.66 -13.39 -3.81
C PRO A 66 18.09 -12.25 -2.94
N THR A 67 18.77 -11.92 -1.84
CA THR A 67 18.39 -10.81 -0.96
C THR A 67 18.46 -9.49 -1.71
N LYS A 68 19.58 -9.20 -2.39
CA LYS A 68 19.72 -7.95 -3.17
C LYS A 68 18.61 -7.80 -4.21
N LYS A 69 18.23 -8.88 -4.91
CA LYS A 69 17.17 -8.85 -5.92
C LYS A 69 15.82 -8.48 -5.35
N VAL A 70 15.43 -9.04 -4.20
CA VAL A 70 14.12 -8.71 -3.58
C VAL A 70 14.11 -7.28 -3.02
N PHE A 71 15.23 -6.81 -2.44
CA PHE A 71 15.37 -5.41 -2.01
C PHE A 71 15.33 -4.43 -3.19
N ALA A 72 16.00 -4.75 -4.30
CA ALA A 72 15.93 -3.95 -5.53
C ALA A 72 14.49 -3.87 -6.04
N ARG A 73 13.77 -4.99 -6.08
CA ARG A 73 12.37 -5.02 -6.50
C ARG A 73 11.46 -4.20 -5.58
N LEU A 74 11.67 -4.26 -4.28
CA LEU A 74 10.96 -3.40 -3.32
C LEU A 74 11.23 -1.92 -3.58
N MET A 75 12.50 -1.55 -3.79
CA MET A 75 12.90 -0.17 -4.08
C MET A 75 12.26 0.35 -5.37
N GLU A 76 12.24 -0.47 -6.43
CA GLU A 76 11.59 -0.17 -7.72
C GLU A 76 10.08 0.09 -7.58
N ASN A 77 9.43 -0.55 -6.60
CA ASN A 77 7.99 -0.43 -6.34
C ASN A 77 7.65 0.45 -5.13
N SER A 78 8.63 1.10 -4.51
CA SER A 78 8.39 1.99 -3.38
C SER A 78 7.77 3.31 -3.85
N VAL A 79 6.89 3.86 -3.01
CA VAL A 79 6.13 5.07 -3.30
C VAL A 79 7.04 6.30 -3.19
N VAL A 80 6.97 7.19 -4.17
CA VAL A 80 7.57 8.53 -4.09
C VAL A 80 6.54 9.49 -3.50
N VAL A 81 6.93 10.26 -2.49
CA VAL A 81 6.06 11.23 -1.80
C VAL A 81 6.73 12.61 -1.78
N PRO A 82 6.07 13.68 -2.28
CA PRO A 82 4.82 13.66 -3.04
C PRO A 82 5.03 13.04 -4.45
N GLY A 83 3.96 12.53 -5.04
CA GLY A 83 4.03 11.97 -6.39
C GLY A 83 2.69 11.44 -6.92
N PRO A 84 2.69 10.84 -8.12
CA PRO A 84 1.47 10.41 -8.81
C PRO A 84 0.57 9.50 -7.96
N VAL A 85 1.15 8.57 -7.21
CA VAL A 85 0.39 7.67 -6.31
C VAL A 85 -0.36 8.47 -5.24
N THR A 86 0.32 9.41 -4.57
CA THR A 86 -0.32 10.24 -3.54
C THR A 86 -1.39 11.17 -4.12
N GLU A 87 -1.22 11.63 -5.37
CA GLU A 87 -2.20 12.43 -6.08
C GLU A 87 -3.45 11.62 -6.43
N MET A 88 -3.28 10.39 -6.93
CA MET A 88 -4.36 9.45 -7.27
C MET A 88 -5.18 9.08 -6.03
N LEU A 89 -4.51 8.69 -4.94
CA LEU A 89 -5.18 8.35 -3.68
C LEU A 89 -5.88 9.58 -3.07
N GLY A 90 -5.23 10.76 -3.13
CA GLY A 90 -5.82 12.02 -2.70
C GLY A 90 -7.04 12.43 -3.53
N ALA A 91 -7.05 12.16 -4.84
CA ALA A 91 -8.20 12.39 -5.71
C ALA A 91 -9.37 11.49 -5.35
N ALA A 92 -9.14 10.18 -5.17
CA ALA A 92 -10.16 9.23 -4.75
C ALA A 92 -10.76 9.58 -3.37
N ALA A 93 -9.92 9.99 -2.42
CA ALA A 93 -10.40 10.45 -1.12
C ALA A 93 -11.30 11.69 -1.23
N ARG A 94 -10.94 12.67 -2.08
CA ARG A 94 -11.76 13.87 -2.32
C ARG A 94 -13.09 13.55 -2.99
N GLU A 95 -13.09 12.68 -4.00
CA GLU A 95 -14.30 12.27 -4.75
C GLU A 95 -15.38 11.74 -3.79
N HIS A 96 -14.98 10.87 -2.86
CA HIS A 96 -15.90 10.20 -1.94
C HIS A 96 -16.10 10.95 -0.60
N ARG A 97 -15.43 12.10 -0.42
CA ARG A 97 -15.37 12.86 0.85
C ARG A 97 -14.94 11.96 2.01
N LEU A 98 -13.89 11.18 1.77
CA LEU A 98 -13.28 10.26 2.72
C LEU A 98 -11.99 10.83 3.30
N VAL A 99 -11.67 10.40 4.52
CA VAL A 99 -10.29 10.45 5.03
C VAL A 99 -9.65 9.08 4.74
N GLY A 100 -8.46 9.08 4.16
CA GLY A 100 -7.66 7.87 3.92
C GLY A 100 -6.44 7.85 4.83
N ALA A 101 -6.19 6.72 5.48
CA ALA A 101 -4.92 6.47 6.16
C ALA A 101 -4.28 5.22 5.56
N GLU A 102 -3.17 5.43 4.86
CA GLU A 102 -2.41 4.37 4.21
C GLU A 102 -0.95 4.52 4.63
N ARG A 103 -0.31 3.38 4.93
CA ARG A 103 1.12 3.32 5.23
C ARG A 103 1.79 2.59 4.07
N CYS A 104 2.77 3.24 3.47
CA CYS A 104 3.52 2.73 2.31
C CYS A 104 5.02 2.70 2.59
N THR A 105 5.74 1.88 1.84
CA THR A 105 7.20 1.93 1.79
C THR A 105 7.60 3.04 0.84
N THR A 106 8.32 4.05 1.32
CA THR A 106 8.70 5.22 0.53
C THR A 106 10.13 5.14 0.03
N ARG A 107 10.40 5.79 -1.11
CA ARG A 107 11.75 6.07 -1.59
C ARG A 107 11.97 7.57 -1.78
N CYS A 108 13.23 7.99 -1.64
CA CYS A 108 13.68 9.35 -1.95
C CYS A 108 13.78 9.56 -3.47
#